data_AF-K1R5U3-F1
#
_entry.id   AF-K1R5U3-F1
#
_cell.length_a   1.000
_cell.length_b   1.000
_cell.length_c   1.000
_cell.angle_alpha   90.00
_cell.angle_beta   90.00
_cell.angle_gamma   90.00
#
_symmetry.space_group_name_H-M   'P 1'
#
loop_
_entity.id
_entity.type
_entity.pdbx_description
1 polymer ?
#
loop_
_entity_poly.entity_id
_entity_poly.type
_entity_poly.pdbx_seq_one_letter_code
_entity_poly.pdbx_strand_id
1 'polypeptide(L)'
;MPVFLPKSCKQHSTSDANSSRLVTKIRWIVEAANGRLKKWRCLDNVVCNSHIPSIGDYVRIVGSLINKYRPPIKSDDPNGLGNGFQMLMMAKKNENVLKNLCDTEPHYKYRANSKSWKRIDAHDAAVNFPTLSEEYVRQLTFGTYQIRQANSYIREHVDETGQYAIDVSQMKSDPIH
;
A
#
# COMPACT_ATOMS: atom_id res chain seq x y z
N MET A 1 -18.61 -5.45 1.50
CA MET A 1 -17.73 -6.60 1.78
C MET A 1 -16.69 -6.68 0.66
N PRO A 2 -15.43 -7.06 0.91
CA PRO A 2 -14.45 -7.24 -0.18
C PRO A 2 -14.97 -8.26 -1.19
N VAL A 3 -14.70 -8.03 -2.47
CA VAL A 3 -15.14 -8.94 -3.53
C VAL A 3 -14.28 -10.19 -3.47
N PHE A 4 -14.89 -11.38 -3.53
CA PHE A 4 -14.13 -12.63 -3.63
C PHE A 4 -13.70 -12.89 -5.07
N LEU A 5 -12.50 -13.45 -5.23
CA LEU A 5 -11.98 -13.77 -6.55
C LEU A 5 -12.75 -14.97 -7.13
N PRO A 6 -13.32 -14.87 -8.34
CA PRO A 6 -13.95 -16.01 -8.99
C PRO A 6 -12.93 -17.13 -9.23
N LYS A 7 -13.36 -18.39 -9.13
CA LYS A 7 -12.47 -19.57 -9.25
C LYS A 7 -11.70 -19.65 -10.57
N SER A 8 -12.20 -19.01 -11.63
CA SER A 8 -11.56 -18.98 -12.96
C SER A 8 -10.60 -17.81 -13.17
N CYS A 9 -10.56 -16.85 -12.26
CA CYS A 9 -9.76 -15.63 -12.41
C CYS A 9 -8.55 -15.66 -11.48
N LYS A 10 -7.40 -15.17 -11.97
CA LYS A 10 -6.17 -15.02 -11.16
C LYS A 10 -6.05 -13.65 -10.49
N GLN A 11 -6.85 -12.67 -10.92
CA GLN A 11 -6.79 -11.30 -10.41
C GLN A 11 -8.17 -10.61 -10.49
N HIS A 12 -8.44 -9.70 -9.56
CA HIS A 12 -9.64 -8.85 -9.57
C HIS A 12 -9.62 -7.86 -10.72
N SER A 13 -10.82 -7.44 -11.15
CA SER A 13 -10.95 -6.27 -12.02
C SER A 13 -10.44 -5.01 -11.31
N THR A 14 -10.07 -3.98 -12.07
CA THR A 14 -9.65 -2.68 -11.49
C THR A 14 -10.74 -2.10 -10.59
N SER A 15 -12.00 -2.21 -11.02
CA SER A 15 -13.16 -1.72 -10.26
C SER A 15 -13.35 -2.49 -8.94
N ASP A 16 -13.27 -3.82 -8.97
CA ASP A 16 -13.43 -4.66 -7.78
C ASP A 16 -12.27 -4.48 -6.79
N ALA A 17 -11.05 -4.33 -7.30
CA ALA A 17 -9.87 -4.06 -6.50
C ALA A 17 -9.96 -2.70 -5.82
N ASN A 18 -10.39 -1.65 -6.54
CA ASN A 18 -10.59 -0.32 -5.98
C ASN A 18 -11.69 -0.31 -4.92
N SER A 19 -12.80 -0.99 -5.18
CA SER A 19 -13.91 -1.15 -4.23
C SER A 19 -13.46 -1.88 -2.96
N SER A 20 -12.68 -2.96 -3.11
CA SER A 20 -12.12 -3.71 -1.98
C SER A 20 -11.10 -2.89 -1.19
N ARG A 21 -10.26 -2.08 -1.86
CA ARG A 21 -9.34 -1.15 -1.18
C ARG A 21 -10.06 -0.11 -0.33
N LEU A 22 -11.19 0.43 -0.79
CA LEU A 22 -12.02 1.34 0.01
C LEU A 22 -12.51 0.67 1.29
N VAL A 23 -13.02 -0.56 1.18
CA VAL A 23 -13.45 -1.36 2.36
C VAL A 23 -12.27 -1.59 3.30
N THR A 24 -11.09 -1.95 2.78
CA THR A 24 -9.89 -2.16 3.59
C THR A 24 -9.48 -0.89 4.33
N LYS A 25 -9.50 0.29 3.69
CA LYS A 25 -9.18 1.56 4.35
C LYS A 25 -10.10 1.86 5.53
N ILE A 26 -11.40 1.62 5.39
CA ILE A 26 -12.37 1.79 6.51
C ILE A 26 -12.10 0.75 7.59
N ARG A 27 -11.81 -0.50 7.22
CA ARG A 27 -11.48 -1.57 8.14
C ARG A 27 -10.35 -1.20 9.08
N TRP A 28 -9.28 -0.55 8.59
CA TRP A 28 -8.17 -0.09 9.44
C TRP A 28 -8.63 0.81 10.60
N ILE A 29 -9.57 1.73 10.34
CA ILE A 29 -10.11 2.63 11.38
C ILE A 29 -10.95 1.84 12.38
N VAL A 30 -11.79 0.92 11.90
CA VAL A 30 -12.62 0.04 12.73
C VAL A 30 -11.74 -0.88 13.60
N GLU A 31 -10.69 -1.47 13.02
CA GLU A 31 -9.73 -2.32 13.72
C GLU A 31 -8.95 -1.52 14.77
N ALA A 32 -8.56 -0.27 14.48
CA ALA A 32 -7.93 0.62 15.46
C ALA A 32 -8.86 0.94 16.64
N ALA A 33 -10.15 1.20 16.37
CA ALA A 33 -11.15 1.42 17.41
C ALA A 33 -11.39 0.16 18.25
N ASN A 34 -11.58 -1.00 17.60
CA ASN A 34 -11.71 -2.29 18.26
C ASN A 34 -10.46 -2.66 19.07
N GLY A 35 -9.27 -2.29 18.59
CA GLY A 35 -8.02 -2.48 19.31
C GLY A 35 -7.99 -1.72 20.65
N ARG A 36 -8.66 -0.56 20.75
CA ARG A 36 -8.80 0.15 22.03
C ARG A 36 -9.75 -0.56 23.00
N LEU A 37 -10.84 -1.13 22.49
CA LEU A 37 -11.80 -1.91 23.30
C LEU A 37 -11.16 -3.20 23.83
N LYS A 38 -10.45 -3.94 22.99
CA LYS A 38 -9.81 -5.21 23.34
C LYS A 38 -8.68 -5.09 24.37
N LYS A 39 -8.19 -3.88 24.67
CA LYS A 39 -7.24 -3.67 25.78
C LYS A 39 -7.88 -3.85 27.16
N TRP A 40 -9.20 -3.83 27.25
CA TRP A 40 -9.92 -3.98 28.51
C TRP A 40 -10.16 -5.47 28.76
N ARG A 41 -9.63 -5.98 29.87
CA ARG A 41 -9.67 -7.42 30.23
C ARG A 41 -11.08 -8.02 30.19
N CYS A 42 -12.11 -7.24 30.49
CA CYS A 42 -13.51 -7.69 30.44
C CYS A 42 -14.05 -7.93 29.02
N LEU A 43 -13.38 -7.39 28.00
CA LEU A 43 -13.73 -7.51 26.58
C LEU A 43 -12.62 -8.21 25.77
N ASP A 44 -11.59 -8.72 26.44
CA ASP A 44 -10.44 -9.37 25.81
C ASP A 44 -10.62 -10.89 25.76
N ASN A 45 -10.22 -11.48 24.64
CA ASN A 45 -10.15 -12.92 24.34
C ASN A 45 -11.44 -13.75 24.51
N VAL A 46 -12.00 -13.90 25.72
CA VAL A 46 -13.14 -14.79 26.00
C VAL A 46 -14.05 -14.16 27.04
N VAL A 47 -15.33 -13.99 26.69
CA VAL A 47 -16.38 -13.53 27.62
C VAL A 47 -17.18 -14.74 28.08
N CYS A 48 -17.43 -14.85 29.40
CA CYS A 48 -18.27 -15.90 29.94
C CYS A 48 -19.69 -15.84 29.36
N ASN A 49 -20.28 -17.00 29.03
CA ASN A 49 -21.61 -17.05 28.40
C ASN A 49 -22.71 -16.39 29.24
N SER A 50 -22.58 -16.40 30.56
CA SER A 50 -23.48 -15.71 31.49
C SER A 50 -23.51 -14.19 31.30
N HIS A 51 -22.46 -13.62 30.73
CA HIS A 51 -22.32 -12.18 30.52
C HIS A 51 -22.72 -11.73 29.10
N ILE A 52 -23.07 -12.66 28.21
CA ILE A 52 -23.53 -12.33 26.84
C ILE A 52 -24.70 -11.33 26.85
N PRO A 53 -25.72 -11.45 27.72
CA PRO A 53 -26.82 -10.49 27.75
C PRO A 53 -26.38 -9.05 28.07
N SER A 54 -25.30 -8.89 28.86
CA SER A 54 -24.80 -7.60 29.34
C SER A 54 -23.61 -7.07 28.56
N ILE A 55 -23.14 -7.78 27.53
CA ILE A 55 -21.93 -7.40 26.78
C ILE A 55 -22.08 -6.04 26.09
N GLY A 56 -23.30 -5.72 25.66
CA GLY A 56 -23.64 -4.42 25.08
C GLY A 56 -23.40 -3.27 26.07
N ASP A 57 -23.74 -3.46 27.34
CA ASP A 57 -23.55 -2.46 28.39
C ASP A 57 -22.06 -2.29 28.70
N TYR A 58 -21.30 -3.38 28.75
CA TYR A 58 -19.84 -3.31 28.94
C TYR A 58 -19.17 -2.51 27.83
N VAL A 59 -19.53 -2.75 26.57
CA VAL A 59 -19.00 -1.99 25.43
C VAL A 59 -19.38 -0.51 25.51
N ARG A 60 -20.61 -0.18 25.92
CA ARG A 60 -21.06 1.22 26.10
C ARG A 60 -20.30 1.93 27.21
N ILE A 61 -20.11 1.28 28.36
CA ILE A 61 -19.37 1.81 29.51
C ILE A 61 -17.90 2.01 29.14
N VAL A 62 -17.25 0.99 28.57
CA VAL A 62 -15.85 1.09 28.14
C VAL A 62 -15.69 2.15 27.05
N GLY A 63 -16.63 2.22 26.11
CA GLY A 63 -16.66 3.22 25.05
C GLY A 63 -16.78 4.65 25.58
N SER A 64 -17.65 4.90 26.58
CA SER A 64 -17.78 6.21 27.20
C SER A 64 -16.52 6.63 27.95
N LEU A 65 -15.86 5.70 28.65
CA LEU A 65 -14.57 5.93 29.29
C LEU A 65 -13.47 6.26 28.28
N ILE A 66 -13.40 5.52 27.17
CA ILE A 66 -12.46 5.82 26.08
C ILE A 66 -12.72 7.21 25.52
N ASN A 67 -13.97 7.57 25.24
CA ASN A 67 -14.32 8.88 24.69
C ASN A 67 -14.02 10.02 25.66
N LYS A 68 -14.15 9.80 26.97
CA LYS A 68 -13.88 10.82 27.99
C LYS A 68 -12.38 11.04 28.22
N TYR A 69 -11.59 9.97 28.24
CA TYR A 69 -10.22 10.01 28.76
C TYR A 69 -9.12 9.71 27.73
N ARG A 70 -9.44 9.12 26.57
CA ARG A 70 -8.45 8.87 25.51
C ARG A 70 -8.52 9.96 24.46
N PRO A 71 -7.37 10.36 23.88
CA PRO A 71 -7.39 11.23 22.71
C PRO A 71 -8.12 10.56 21.54
N PRO A 72 -8.73 11.34 20.63
CA PRO A 72 -9.33 10.83 19.41
C PRO A 72 -8.38 9.88 18.64
N ILE A 73 -8.92 8.92 17.88
CA ILE A 73 -8.10 8.01 17.06
C ILE A 73 -7.33 8.79 15.98
N LYS A 74 -7.92 9.88 15.52
CA LYS A 74 -7.30 10.84 14.62
C LYS A 74 -7.66 12.24 15.10
N SER A 75 -6.69 13.16 15.11
CA SER A 75 -6.97 14.58 15.29
C SER A 75 -7.65 15.14 14.04
N ASP A 76 -8.53 16.13 14.22
CA ASP A 76 -9.15 16.83 13.09
C ASP A 76 -8.05 17.55 12.29
N ASP A 77 -7.77 17.01 11.12
CA ASP A 77 -6.98 17.68 10.09
C ASP A 77 -7.93 18.61 9.31
N PRO A 78 -7.70 19.93 9.28
CA PRO A 78 -8.54 20.88 8.53
C PRO A 78 -8.70 20.48 7.06
N ASN A 79 -7.70 19.81 6.48
CA ASN A 79 -7.72 19.35 5.10
C ASN A 79 -8.26 17.93 4.94
N GLY A 80 -8.57 17.23 6.03
CA GLY A 80 -8.95 15.82 6.04
C GLY A 80 -10.20 15.53 5.21
N LEU A 81 -11.19 16.42 5.23
CA LEU A 81 -12.42 16.30 4.44
C LEU A 81 -12.13 16.47 2.94
N GLY A 82 -11.34 17.49 2.58
CA GLY A 82 -10.94 17.76 1.19
C GLY A 82 -10.10 16.61 0.63
N ASN A 83 -9.14 16.12 1.40
CA ASN A 83 -8.32 14.95 1.06
C ASN A 83 -9.18 13.70 0.88
N GLY A 84 -10.11 13.44 1.79
CA GLY A 84 -11.04 12.32 1.70
C GLY A 84 -11.92 12.39 0.43
N PHE A 85 -12.42 13.58 0.10
CA PHE A 85 -13.20 13.80 -1.11
C PHE A 85 -12.37 13.60 -2.38
N GLN A 86 -11.15 14.14 -2.44
CA GLN A 86 -10.24 13.90 -3.56
C GLN A 86 -9.91 12.42 -3.73
N MET A 87 -9.62 11.71 -2.63
CA MET A 87 -9.36 10.27 -2.65
C MET A 87 -10.57 9.48 -3.18
N LEU A 88 -11.78 9.87 -2.81
CA LEU A 88 -13.02 9.26 -3.31
C LEU A 88 -13.19 9.53 -4.81
N MET A 89 -12.94 10.75 -5.28
CA MET A 89 -13.03 11.12 -6.69
C MET A 89 -11.98 10.40 -7.53
N MET A 90 -10.73 10.32 -7.06
CA MET A 90 -9.68 9.56 -7.74
C MET A 90 -9.97 8.06 -7.78
N ALA A 91 -10.53 7.49 -6.70
CA ALA A 91 -10.96 6.09 -6.69
C ALA A 91 -12.07 5.80 -7.72
N LYS A 92 -12.93 6.78 -8.01
CA LYS A 92 -14.00 6.67 -9.01
C LYS A 92 -13.55 6.96 -10.44
N LYS A 93 -12.40 7.63 -10.65
CA LYS A 93 -11.91 8.05 -11.98
C LYS A 93 -11.43 6.88 -12.87
N ASN A 94 -11.37 5.67 -12.31
CA ASN A 94 -11.51 4.34 -12.95
C ASN A 94 -10.83 3.99 -14.28
N GLU A 95 -9.91 4.79 -14.81
CA GLU A 95 -8.95 4.30 -15.79
C GLU A 95 -7.61 4.11 -15.11
N ASN A 96 -7.28 2.85 -14.86
CA ASN A 96 -5.90 2.48 -14.57
C ASN A 96 -5.14 2.63 -15.89
N VAL A 97 -4.64 3.84 -16.15
CA VAL A 97 -3.86 4.19 -17.35
C VAL A 97 -2.75 3.19 -17.56
N LEU A 98 -2.08 2.74 -16.49
CA LEU A 98 -1.04 1.72 -16.54
C LEU A 98 -1.58 0.35 -17.01
N LYS A 99 -2.78 -0.04 -16.56
CA LYS A 99 -3.41 -1.28 -17.03
C LYS A 99 -3.77 -1.17 -18.51
N ASN A 100 -4.38 -0.06 -18.92
CA ASN A 100 -4.73 0.18 -20.32
C ASN A 100 -3.45 0.12 -21.18
N LEU A 101 -2.39 0.82 -20.76
CA LEU A 101 -1.08 0.79 -21.39
C LEU A 101 -0.54 -0.64 -21.49
N CYS A 102 -0.56 -1.42 -20.41
CA CYS A 102 -0.15 -2.83 -20.43
C CYS A 102 -1.01 -3.72 -21.36
N ASP A 103 -2.30 -3.42 -21.52
CA ASP A 103 -3.21 -4.21 -22.34
C ASP A 103 -3.11 -3.84 -23.83
N THR A 104 -2.90 -2.56 -24.14
CA THR A 104 -2.78 -2.01 -25.51
C THR A 104 -1.40 -2.17 -26.10
N GLU A 105 -0.36 -2.08 -25.27
CA GLU A 105 1.02 -2.10 -25.72
C GLU A 105 1.65 -3.48 -25.46
N PRO A 106 1.94 -4.27 -26.52
CA PRO A 106 2.41 -5.64 -26.37
C PRO A 106 3.74 -5.77 -25.61
N HIS A 107 4.57 -4.72 -25.58
CA HIS A 107 5.85 -4.72 -24.87
C HIS A 107 5.72 -4.70 -23.36
N TYR A 108 4.63 -4.14 -22.81
CA TYR A 108 4.37 -4.14 -21.37
C TYR A 108 3.70 -5.42 -20.85
N LYS A 109 3.23 -6.30 -21.73
CA LYS A 109 2.88 -7.68 -21.34
C LYS A 109 4.16 -8.44 -21.04
N TYR A 110 4.49 -8.49 -19.76
CA TYR A 110 5.63 -9.10 -19.03
C TYR A 110 6.16 -10.49 -19.48
N ARG A 111 5.63 -11.09 -20.55
CA ARG A 111 6.02 -12.44 -21.00
C ARG A 111 6.30 -12.60 -22.50
N ALA A 112 5.99 -11.63 -23.36
CA ALA A 112 6.16 -11.84 -24.80
C ALA A 112 7.58 -11.50 -25.31
N ASN A 113 8.22 -10.43 -24.80
CA ASN A 113 9.39 -9.84 -25.47
C ASN A 113 10.66 -9.62 -24.63
N SER A 114 10.66 -9.88 -23.32
CA SER A 114 11.89 -9.77 -22.51
C SER A 114 12.76 -11.03 -22.65
N LYS A 115 13.31 -11.27 -23.84
CA LYS A 115 14.28 -12.35 -24.08
C LYS A 115 15.74 -11.89 -23.98
N SER A 116 15.99 -10.58 -23.89
CA SER A 116 17.32 -10.01 -23.77
C SER A 116 17.48 -9.26 -22.44
N TRP A 117 17.99 -9.99 -21.45
CA TRP A 117 18.54 -9.40 -20.24
C TRP A 117 19.96 -8.95 -20.54
N LYS A 118 20.27 -7.68 -20.27
CA LYS A 118 21.63 -7.16 -20.34
C LYS A 118 22.09 -6.83 -18.92
N ARG A 119 23.25 -7.37 -18.55
CA ARG A 119 23.98 -6.95 -17.36
C ARG A 119 24.52 -5.54 -17.61
N ILE A 120 24.15 -4.58 -16.77
CA ILE A 120 24.70 -3.22 -16.76
C ILE A 120 25.36 -2.94 -15.42
N ASP A 121 26.44 -2.16 -15.45
CA ASP A 121 27.14 -1.75 -14.23
C ASP A 121 26.61 -0.41 -13.69
N ALA A 122 27.20 0.08 -12.61
CA ALA A 122 26.82 1.36 -11.99
C ALA A 122 26.97 2.56 -12.93
N HIS A 123 27.94 2.53 -13.85
CA HIS A 123 28.21 3.63 -14.77
C HIS A 123 27.10 3.72 -15.83
N ASP A 124 26.72 2.57 -16.40
CA ASP A 124 25.69 2.49 -17.44
C ASP A 124 24.26 2.61 -16.89
N ALA A 125 24.01 2.16 -15.65
CA ALA A 125 22.69 2.24 -15.01
C ALA A 125 22.28 3.67 -14.67
N ALA A 126 23.24 4.57 -14.42
CA ALA A 126 22.98 5.91 -13.92
C ALA A 126 22.72 6.95 -15.02
N VAL A 127 23.08 6.68 -16.29
CA VAL A 127 23.11 7.70 -17.36
C VAL A 127 21.75 8.38 -17.56
N ASN A 128 20.65 7.63 -17.40
CA ASN A 128 19.28 8.14 -17.59
C ASN A 128 18.40 8.01 -16.32
N PHE A 129 18.99 7.70 -15.17
CA PHE A 129 18.21 7.53 -13.94
C PHE A 129 17.93 8.90 -13.30
N PRO A 130 16.66 9.23 -12.97
CA PRO A 130 16.34 10.53 -12.41
C PRO A 130 17.05 10.74 -11.07
N THR A 131 17.76 11.86 -10.94
CA THR A 131 18.35 12.26 -9.66
C THR A 131 17.29 12.96 -8.82
N LEU A 132 16.93 12.37 -7.68
CA LEU A 132 15.92 12.88 -6.77
C LEU A 132 16.58 13.43 -5.49
N SER A 133 16.03 14.50 -4.93
CA SER A 133 16.47 14.99 -3.63
C SER A 133 16.07 14.03 -2.51
N GLU A 134 16.88 13.93 -1.46
CA GLU A 134 16.56 13.08 -0.30
C GLU A 134 15.21 13.48 0.32
N GLU A 135 14.91 14.77 0.37
CA GLU A 135 13.63 15.28 0.86
C GLU A 135 12.45 14.75 0.03
N TYR A 136 12.56 14.78 -1.30
CA TYR A 136 11.53 14.24 -2.18
C TYR A 136 11.37 12.73 -2.01
N VAL A 137 12.47 11.99 -1.90
CA VAL A 137 12.42 10.55 -1.65
C VAL A 137 11.75 10.25 -0.31
N ARG A 138 12.07 10.99 0.76
CA ARG A 138 11.41 10.85 2.08
C ARG A 138 9.90 11.10 2.01
N GLN A 139 9.47 12.10 1.24
CA GLN A 139 8.05 12.39 1.02
C GLN A 139 7.39 11.25 0.23
N LEU A 140 8.03 10.78 -0.84
CA LEU A 140 7.54 9.67 -1.66
C LEU A 140 7.42 8.35 -0.87
N THR A 141 8.37 8.08 0.02
CA THR A 141 8.41 6.85 0.83
C THR A 141 7.71 6.97 2.18
N PHE A 142 7.04 8.11 2.45
CA PHE A 142 6.37 8.40 3.72
C PHE A 142 7.26 8.18 4.95
N GLY A 143 8.53 8.57 4.86
CA GLY A 143 9.52 8.48 5.93
C GLY A 143 10.79 7.71 5.56
N THR A 144 11.68 7.55 6.55
CA THR A 144 13.07 7.09 6.33
C THR A 144 13.23 5.58 6.29
N TYR A 145 12.19 4.80 6.60
CA TYR A 145 12.31 3.34 6.70
C TYR A 145 12.76 2.69 5.38
N GLN A 146 12.09 3.03 4.28
CA GLN A 146 12.44 2.51 2.96
C GLN A 146 13.84 2.95 2.50
N ILE A 147 14.25 4.16 2.87
CA ILE A 147 15.59 4.68 2.58
C ILE A 147 16.66 3.86 3.31
N ARG A 148 16.41 3.49 4.58
CA ARG A 148 17.34 2.62 5.33
C ARG A 148 17.46 1.23 4.71
N GLN A 149 16.39 0.72 4.12
CA GLN A 149 16.40 -0.57 3.42
C GLN A 149 17.18 -0.53 2.09
N ALA A 150 17.38 0.65 1.48
CA ALA A 150 18.12 0.78 0.23
C ALA A 150 19.53 0.17 0.33
N ASN A 151 20.20 0.32 1.48
CA ASN A 151 21.52 -0.28 1.71
C ASN A 151 21.51 -1.81 1.67
N SER A 152 20.41 -2.44 2.07
CA SER A 152 20.26 -3.90 2.00
C SER A 152 20.01 -4.34 0.56
N TYR A 153 19.18 -3.62 -0.19
CA TYR A 153 18.94 -3.87 -1.61
C TYR A 153 20.20 -3.70 -2.47
N ILE A 154 21.03 -2.67 -2.20
CA ILE A 154 22.29 -2.47 -2.92
C ILE A 154 23.23 -3.65 -2.69
N ARG A 155 23.31 -4.19 -1.47
CA ARG A 155 24.18 -5.32 -1.15
C ARG A 155 23.85 -6.59 -1.94
N GLU A 156 22.60 -6.80 -2.35
CA GLU A 156 22.22 -7.93 -3.19
C GLU A 156 22.76 -7.83 -4.63
N HIS A 157 23.20 -6.63 -5.03
CA HIS A 157 23.66 -6.34 -6.39
C HIS A 157 25.15 -5.96 -6.47
N VAL A 158 25.84 -5.97 -5.33
CA VAL A 158 27.30 -5.78 -5.22
C VAL A 158 27.96 -7.15 -5.13
N ASP A 159 28.91 -7.43 -6.01
CA ASP A 159 29.66 -8.69 -5.98
C ASP A 159 30.79 -8.68 -4.93
N GLU A 160 31.49 -9.82 -4.80
CA GLU A 160 32.61 -9.99 -3.86
C GLU A 160 33.79 -9.04 -4.12
N THR A 161 33.86 -8.46 -5.32
CA THR A 161 34.87 -7.47 -5.72
C THR A 161 34.44 -6.03 -5.46
N GLY A 162 33.20 -5.83 -4.99
CA GLY A 162 32.62 -4.51 -4.75
C GLY A 162 31.99 -3.87 -5.97
N GLN A 163 31.90 -4.57 -7.11
CA GLN A 163 31.32 -4.05 -8.33
C GLN A 163 29.80 -4.22 -8.32
N TYR A 164 29.09 -3.12 -8.55
CA TYR A 164 27.64 -3.11 -8.67
C TYR A 164 27.22 -3.46 -10.09
N ALA A 165 26.33 -4.44 -10.23
CA ALA A 165 25.68 -4.67 -11.51
C ALA A 165 24.27 -5.23 -11.35
N ILE A 166 23.41 -4.87 -12.29
CA ILE A 166 21.99 -5.25 -12.35
C ILE A 166 21.66 -5.78 -13.73
N ASP A 167 20.69 -6.70 -13.79
CA ASP A 167 20.16 -7.18 -15.05
C ASP A 167 18.94 -6.36 -15.44
N VAL A 168 19.03 -5.65 -16.56
CA VAL A 168 17.93 -4.88 -17.12
C VAL A 168 17.36 -5.59 -18.34
N SER A 169 16.03 -5.57 -18.44
CA SER A 169 15.35 -5.98 -19.67
C SER A 169 15.55 -4.88 -20.71
N GLN A 170 16.23 -5.19 -21.81
CA GLN A 170 16.30 -4.27 -22.95
C GLN A 170 15.01 -4.39 -23.75
N MET A 171 14.12 -3.41 -23.59
CA MET A 171 13.08 -3.16 -24.59
C MET A 171 13.70 -2.45 -25.80
N LYS A 172 13.14 -2.65 -27.00
CA LYS A 172 13.49 -1.79 -28.15
C LYS A 172 13.23 -0.34 -27.75
N SER A 173 14.15 0.55 -28.12
CA SER A 173 14.16 1.98 -27.79
C SER A 173 12.76 2.58 -27.65
N ASP A 174 12.46 3.09 -26.46
CA ASP A 174 11.24 3.85 -26.20
C ASP A 174 11.19 5.05 -27.17
N PRO A 175 10.10 5.25 -27.92
CA PRO A 175 9.96 6.36 -28.87
C PRO A 175 9.69 7.71 -28.19
N ILE A 176 9.93 7.84 -26.88
CA ILE A 176 9.62 9.06 -26.14
C ILE A 176 10.90 9.91 -26.04
N HIS A 177 11.09 10.73 -27.07
CA HIS A 177 11.69 12.06 -26.92
C HIS A 177 10.69 13.00 -26.24
#